data_AF-A0A7C5XBJ4-F1
#
_entry.id   AF-A0A7C5XBJ4-F1
#
_cell.length_a   1.000
_cell.length_b   1.000
_cell.length_c   1.000
_cell.angle_alpha   90.00
_cell.angle_beta   90.00
_cell.angle_gamma   90.00
#
_symmetry.space_group_name_H-M   'P 1'
#
loop_
_entity.id
_entity.type
_entity.pdbx_description
1 polymer ?
#
loop_
_entity_poly.entity_id
_entity_poly.type
_entity_poly.pdbx_seq_one_letter_code
_entity_poly.pdbx_strand_id
1 'polypeptide(L)'
;MKLVGVKLLDEIEGEITALLSDLLRINTTNPPGNETPAAKYLAETLEREGFECEVLESAPGRGNLITRLRGTGEKPSLLLLSHLDVVAANPKEWSVDPFSGLVKDGFVWGRG
;
A
#
# COMPACT_ATOMS: atom_id res chain seq x y z
N MET A 1 31.69 4.57 6.61
CA MET A 1 30.87 4.11 5.46
C MET A 1 29.91 2.96 5.81
N LYS A 2 30.26 1.96 6.65
CA LYS A 2 29.33 0.88 7.06
C LYS A 2 28.15 1.32 7.95
N LEU A 3 28.34 2.28 8.87
CA LEU A 3 27.27 2.73 9.78
C LEU A 3 26.12 3.48 9.09
N VAL A 4 26.39 4.16 7.96
CA VAL A 4 25.36 4.92 7.22
C VAL A 4 24.42 3.97 6.47
N GLY A 5 24.95 2.86 5.94
CA GLY A 5 24.14 1.87 5.21
C GLY A 5 23.20 1.07 6.11
N VAL A 6 23.61 0.73 7.33
CA VAL A 6 22.74 0.03 8.30
C VAL A 6 21.61 0.95 8.75
N LYS A 7 21.92 2.19 9.09
CA LYS A 7 20.91 3.18 9.52
C LYS A 7 19.84 3.43 8.45
N LEU A 8 20.25 3.55 7.18
CA LEU A 8 19.31 3.72 6.06
C LEU A 8 18.40 2.50 5.89
N LEU A 9 18.94 1.28 6.04
CA LEU A 9 18.13 0.06 5.94
C LEU A 9 17.11 -0.03 7.07
N ASP A 10 17.49 0.31 8.30
CA ASP A 10 16.59 0.33 9.45
C ASP A 10 15.46 1.37 9.26
N GLU A 11 15.79 2.54 8.70
CA GLU A 11 14.81 3.59 8.37
C GLU A 11 13.82 3.13 7.30
N ILE A 12 14.32 2.52 6.21
CA ILE A 12 13.49 1.97 5.12
C ILE A 12 12.61 0.83 5.65
N GLU A 13 13.15 -0.07 6.47
CA GLU A 13 12.39 -1.17 7.07
C GLU A 13 11.22 -0.63 7.91
N GLY A 14 11.48 0.36 8.76
CA GLY A 14 10.46 1.00 9.57
C GLY A 14 9.36 1.67 8.73
N GLU A 15 9.75 2.39 7.69
CA GLU A 15 8.83 3.08 6.78
C GLU A 15 7.94 2.10 6.02
N ILE A 16 8.53 1.07 5.39
CA ILE A 16 7.79 0.05 4.64
C ILE A 16 6.86 -0.74 5.57
N THR A 17 7.34 -1.08 6.77
CA THR A 17 6.54 -1.79 7.77
C THR A 17 5.32 -0.97 8.18
N ALA A 18 5.49 0.32 8.43
CA ALA A 18 4.40 1.22 8.78
C ALA A 18 3.40 1.36 7.62
N LEU A 19 3.90 1.57 6.39
CA LEU A 19 3.07 1.68 5.19
C LEU A 19 2.21 0.43 4.97
N LEU A 20 2.81 -0.76 5.03
CA LEU A 20 2.09 -2.03 4.88
C LEU A 20 1.07 -2.24 6.00
N SER A 21 1.47 -1.98 7.25
CA SER A 21 0.57 -2.06 8.41
C SER A 21 -0.66 -1.17 8.24
N ASP A 22 -0.48 0.07 7.81
CA ASP A 22 -1.58 1.01 7.62
C ASP A 22 -2.48 0.64 6.44
N LEU A 23 -1.91 0.15 5.33
CA LEU A 23 -2.69 -0.37 4.20
C LEU A 23 -3.59 -1.54 4.62
N LEU A 24 -3.05 -2.49 5.40
CA LEU A 24 -3.81 -3.65 5.89
C LEU A 24 -5.01 -3.27 6.78
N ARG A 25 -5.00 -2.06 7.39
CA ARG A 25 -6.13 -1.56 8.18
C ARG A 25 -7.27 -1.03 7.32
N ILE A 26 -7.02 -0.75 6.05
CA ILE A 26 -8.03 -0.30 5.11
C ILE A 26 -8.71 -1.54 4.52
N ASN A 27 -9.88 -1.88 5.04
CA ASN A 27 -10.62 -3.04 4.57
C ASN A 27 -11.18 -2.79 3.15
N THR A 28 -10.52 -3.39 2.16
CA THR A 28 -10.87 -3.36 0.73
C THR A 28 -11.53 -4.67 0.26
N THR A 29 -12.16 -5.44 1.16
CA THR A 29 -12.73 -6.75 0.85
C THR A 29 -13.69 -6.70 -0.33
N ASN A 30 -13.43 -7.55 -1.32
CA ASN A 30 -14.23 -7.70 -2.52
C ASN A 30 -14.80 -9.13 -2.61
N PRO A 31 -16.14 -9.31 -2.72
CA PRO A 31 -17.21 -8.29 -2.74
C PRO A 31 -17.48 -7.62 -1.38
N PRO A 32 -18.01 -6.37 -1.35
CA PRO A 32 -18.40 -5.55 -2.50
C PRO A 32 -17.28 -4.70 -3.13
N GLY A 33 -16.10 -4.65 -2.51
CA GLY A 33 -15.05 -3.67 -2.82
C GLY A 33 -15.16 -2.43 -1.94
N ASN A 34 -14.06 -1.68 -1.84
CA ASN A 34 -13.92 -0.43 -1.07
C ASN A 34 -12.46 0.06 -1.21
N GLU A 35 -11.92 0.04 -2.42
CA GLU A 35 -10.51 0.31 -2.72
C GLU A 35 -10.19 1.81 -2.71
N THR A 36 -11.20 2.68 -2.87
CA THR A 36 -11.00 4.14 -2.94
C THR A 36 -10.26 4.73 -1.73
N PRO A 37 -10.58 4.37 -0.46
CA PRO A 37 -9.78 4.80 0.69
C PRO A 37 -8.31 4.36 0.62
N ALA A 38 -8.01 3.14 0.17
CA ALA A 38 -6.64 2.65 0.03
C ALA A 38 -5.90 3.40 -1.09
N ALA A 39 -6.56 3.64 -2.23
CA ALA A 39 -6.02 4.41 -3.33
C ALA A 39 -5.68 5.86 -2.90
N LYS A 40 -6.56 6.49 -2.09
CA LYS A 40 -6.32 7.83 -1.54
C LYS A 40 -5.17 7.87 -0.53
N TYR A 41 -5.08 6.88 0.36
CA TYR A 41 -3.97 6.78 1.32
C TYR A 41 -2.62 6.68 0.60
N LEU A 42 -2.55 5.86 -0.46
CA LEU A 42 -1.34 5.75 -1.29
C LEU A 42 -1.06 7.04 -2.07
N ALA A 43 -2.08 7.70 -2.61
CA ALA A 43 -1.94 8.98 -3.28
C ALA A 43 -1.32 10.03 -2.35
N GLU A 44 -1.88 10.19 -1.14
CA GLU A 44 -1.36 11.13 -0.13
C GLU A 44 0.08 10.81 0.27
N THR A 45 0.44 9.53 0.35
CA THR A 45 1.81 9.10 0.66
C THR A 45 2.77 9.50 -0.45
N LEU A 46 2.43 9.23 -1.70
CA LEU A 46 3.26 9.55 -2.86
C LEU A 46 3.32 11.06 -3.14
N GLU A 47 2.23 11.79 -2.91
CA GLU A 47 2.19 13.25 -3.06
C GLU A 47 3.13 13.96 -2.09
N ARG A 48 3.31 13.43 -0.87
CA ARG A 48 4.33 13.94 0.09
C ARG A 48 5.75 13.81 -0.45
N GLU A 49 5.99 12.82 -1.30
CA GLU A 49 7.27 12.60 -2.00
C GLU A 49 7.36 13.33 -3.35
N GLY A 50 6.38 14.19 -3.67
CA GLY A 50 6.38 15.03 -4.87
C GLY A 50 5.86 14.35 -6.14
N PHE A 51 5.17 13.22 -6.03
CA PHE A 51 4.51 12.59 -7.17
C PHE A 51 3.15 13.23 -7.46
N GLU A 52 2.83 13.39 -8.75
CA GLU A 52 1.46 13.65 -9.18
C GLU A 52 0.66 12.35 -9.16
N CYS A 53 -0.50 12.37 -8.50
CA CYS A 53 -1.38 11.20 -8.36
C CYS A 53 -2.79 11.50 -8.87
N GLU A 54 -3.42 10.50 -9.47
CA GLU A 54 -4.82 10.54 -9.91
C GLU A 54 -5.54 9.32 -9.37
N VAL A 55 -6.68 9.53 -8.70
CA VAL A 55 -7.56 8.45 -8.23
C VAL A 55 -8.81 8.39 -9.11
N LEU A 56 -8.98 7.29 -9.83
CA LEU A 56 -10.10 7.06 -10.75
C LEU A 56 -11.00 5.93 -10.26
N GLU A 57 -12.31 6.17 -10.20
CA GLU A 57 -13.29 5.16 -9.82
C GLU A 57 -13.95 4.52 -11.06
N SER A 58 -13.95 3.18 -11.13
CA SER A 58 -14.68 2.44 -12.17
C SER A 58 -16.16 2.24 -11.82
N ALA A 59 -16.47 2.28 -10.52
CA ALA A 59 -17.79 2.30 -9.90
C ALA A 59 -17.64 2.91 -8.48
N PRO A 60 -18.73 3.29 -7.78
CA PRO A 60 -18.62 3.87 -6.45
C PRO A 60 -17.80 2.97 -5.50
N GLY A 61 -16.71 3.50 -4.95
CA GLY A 61 -15.81 2.77 -4.05
C GLY A 61 -14.75 1.91 -4.73
N ARG A 62 -14.77 1.75 -6.06
CA ARG A 62 -13.83 0.95 -6.85
C ARG A 62 -12.69 1.82 -7.41
N GLY A 63 -11.94 2.44 -6.52
CA GLY A 63 -10.86 3.39 -6.84
C GLY A 63 -9.57 2.71 -7.31
N ASN A 64 -8.91 3.34 -8.29
CA ASN A 64 -7.61 2.96 -8.83
C ASN A 64 -6.68 4.17 -8.70
N LEU A 65 -5.44 3.94 -8.27
CA LEU A 65 -4.41 4.97 -8.23
C LEU A 65 -3.53 4.90 -9.48
N ILE A 66 -3.33 6.04 -10.12
CA ILE A 66 -2.40 6.21 -11.23
C ILE A 66 -1.39 7.27 -10.85
N THR A 67 -0.10 6.95 -10.99
CA THR A 67 0.99 7.92 -10.86
C THR A 67 2.01 7.71 -11.98
N ARG A 68 2.80 8.74 -12.28
CA ARG A 68 3.85 8.68 -13.30
C ARG A 68 5.06 9.50 -12.90
N LEU A 69 6.20 8.84 -12.76
CA LEU A 69 7.50 9.50 -12.81
C LEU A 69 7.89 9.71 -14.28
N ARG A 70 7.98 10.97 -14.73
CA ARG A 70 8.35 11.31 -16.11
C ARG A 70 9.86 11.19 -16.30
N GLY A 71 10.28 10.35 -17.23
CA GLY A 71 11.68 10.29 -17.70
C GLY A 71 11.95 11.29 -18.85
N THR A 72 13.16 11.23 -19.41
CA THR A 72 13.59 12.07 -20.54
C THR A 72 12.90 11.73 -21.87
N GLY A 73 12.25 10.56 -21.96
CA GLY A 73 11.64 10.06 -23.20
C GLY A 73 12.61 9.29 -24.11
N GLU A 74 13.87 9.14 -23.71
CA GLU A 74 14.91 8.46 -24.51
C GLU A 74 14.92 6.93 -24.37
N LYS A 75 14.19 6.40 -23.37
CA LYS A 75 14.14 4.97 -23.04
C LYS A 75 12.69 4.46 -22.99
N PRO A 76 12.46 3.15 -23.15
CA PRO A 76 11.13 2.56 -22.98
C PRO A 76 10.53 2.85 -21.61
N SER A 77 9.20 2.93 -21.56
CA SER A 77 8.46 3.07 -20.31
C SER A 77 8.30 1.72 -19.60
N LEU A 78 8.33 1.73 -18.28
CA LEU A 78 7.99 0.58 -17.42
C LEU A 78 6.67 0.87 -16.70
N LEU A 79 5.75 -0.10 -16.70
CA LEU A 79 4.52 -0.06 -15.91
C LEU A 79 4.66 -1.02 -14.72
N LEU A 80 4.46 -0.49 -13.50
CA LEU A 80 4.24 -1.29 -12.31
C LEU A 80 2.73 -1.39 -12.09
N LEU A 81 2.20 -2.61 -12.07
CA LEU A 81 0.78 -2.88 -11.93
C LEU A 81 0.54 -3.79 -10.71
N SER A 82 -0.41 -3.40 -9.86
CA SER A 82 -0.84 -4.15 -8.68
C SER A 82 -2.33 -3.86 -8.44
N HIS A 83 -2.95 -4.61 -7.53
CA HIS A 83 -4.34 -4.42 -7.15
C HIS A 83 -4.46 -4.16 -5.64
N LEU A 84 -5.53 -3.48 -5.23
CA LEU A 84 -5.77 -3.09 -3.84
C LEU A 84 -6.85 -3.92 -3.15
N ASP A 85 -7.65 -4.67 -3.91
CA ASP A 85 -8.72 -5.48 -3.37
C ASP A 85 -8.20 -6.77 -2.75
N VAL A 86 -8.85 -7.17 -1.67
CA VAL A 86 -8.51 -8.39 -0.94
C VAL A 86 -9.71 -9.31 -0.86
N VAL A 87 -9.44 -10.60 -0.69
CA VAL A 87 -10.49 -11.60 -0.42
C VAL A 87 -10.96 -11.51 1.03
N ALA A 88 -12.19 -11.93 1.29
CA ALA A 88 -12.74 -11.98 2.64
C ALA A 88 -11.84 -12.80 3.61
N ALA A 89 -11.75 -12.35 4.85
CA ALA A 89 -11.10 -13.06 5.94
C ALA A 89 -12.11 -13.28 7.07
N ASN A 90 -12.25 -14.52 7.53
CA ASN A 90 -13.09 -14.86 8.68
C ASN A 90 -12.30 -14.63 9.97
N PRO A 91 -12.66 -13.64 10.83
CA PRO A 91 -11.88 -13.35 12.04
C PRO A 91 -11.76 -14.53 13.01
N LYS A 92 -12.68 -15.51 12.95
CA LYS A 92 -12.64 -16.71 13.80
C LYS A 92 -11.52 -17.68 13.43
N GLU A 93 -10.97 -17.57 12.22
CA GLU A 93 -9.87 -18.40 11.73
C GLU A 93 -8.50 -17.76 11.98
N TRP A 94 -8.48 -16.57 12.58
CA TRP A 94 -7.26 -15.81 12.79
C TRP A 94 -6.93 -15.68 14.28
N SER A 95 -5.63 -15.71 14.59
CA SER A 95 -5.11 -15.45 15.94
C SER A 95 -5.08 -13.97 16.31
N VAL A 96 -5.22 -13.10 15.32
CA VAL A 96 -5.28 -11.63 15.42
C VAL A 96 -6.31 -11.11 14.44
N ASP A 97 -6.85 -9.91 14.65
CA ASP A 97 -7.80 -9.32 13.69
C ASP A 97 -7.13 -9.21 12.30
N PRO A 98 -7.73 -9.79 11.23
CA PRO A 98 -7.17 -9.77 9.88
C PRO A 98 -6.95 -8.37 9.31
N PHE A 99 -7.60 -7.33 9.84
CA PHE A 99 -7.42 -5.94 9.40
C PHE A 99 -6.78 -5.07 10.49
N SER A 100 -6.05 -5.67 11.44
CA SER A 100 -5.33 -4.91 12.48
C SER A 100 -4.06 -4.22 12.00
N GLY A 101 -3.40 -4.76 10.98
CA GLY A 101 -2.03 -4.36 10.63
C GLY A 101 -1.05 -4.56 11.78
N LEU A 102 -1.25 -5.61 12.60
CA LEU A 102 -0.44 -5.81 13.80
C LEU A 102 1.00 -6.14 13.43
N VAL A 103 1.95 -5.34 13.90
CA VAL A 103 3.38 -5.67 13.83
C VAL A 103 3.77 -6.44 15.09
N LYS A 104 4.11 -7.73 14.93
CA LYS A 104 4.43 -8.62 16.05
C LYS A 104 5.38 -9.73 15.62
N ASP A 105 6.38 -10.01 16.46
CA ASP A 105 7.36 -11.10 16.31
C ASP A 105 8.13 -11.07 14.97
N GLY A 106 8.38 -9.87 14.43
CA GLY A 106 9.08 -9.67 13.16
C GLY A 106 8.19 -9.80 11.92
N PHE A 107 6.86 -9.82 12.08
CA PHE A 107 5.90 -9.92 10.98
C PHE A 107 4.87 -8.80 11.05
N VAL A 108 4.37 -8.38 9.88
CA VAL A 108 3.14 -7.60 9.76
C VAL A 108 1.99 -8.57 9.51
N TRP A 109 1.01 -8.59 10.40
CA TRP A 109 -0.13 -9.50 10.34
C TRP A 109 -1.35 -8.78 9.75
N GLY A 110 -1.91 -9.35 8.68
CA GLY A 110 -3.18 -8.93 8.12
C GLY A 110 -3.57 -9.68 6.84
N ARG A 111 -4.78 -9.44 6.36
CA ARG A 111 -5.30 -9.87 5.07
C ARG A 111 -4.96 -8.80 4.03
N GLY A 112 -4.09 -9.17 3.09
CA GLY A 112 -3.63 -8.33 1.99
C GLY A 112 -2.22 -8.73 1.64
#